data_AF-A0A1W6KFL3-F1
#
_entry.id   AF-A0A1W6KFL3-F1
#
_cell.length_a   1.000
_cell.length_b   1.000
_cell.length_c   1.000
_cell.angle_alpha   90.00
_cell.angle_beta   90.00
_cell.angle_gamma   90.00
#
_symmetry.space_group_name_H-M   'P 1'
#
loop_
_entity.id
_entity.type
_entity.pdbx_description
1 polymer ?
#
loop_
_entity_poly.entity_id
_entity_poly.type
_entity_poly.pdbx_seq_one_letter_code
_entity_poly.pdbx_strand_id
1 'polypeptide(L)'
;MFLWISLDGEDAMQSKDKIETTTGQAPVTLYNAVDRYNMLVREMEGIEENVEALKDSAHPGVFDIHIHFSMLKTAATGAAEKFEKGSIQKLSSKDLRMLKHLEHLVFELRSIVKEACSELLPG
;
A
#
# COMPACT_ATOMS: atom_id res chain seq x y z
N MET A 1 -10.57 -58.23 -18.50
CA MET A 1 -9.49 -57.32 -18.93
C MET A 1 -9.72 -56.00 -18.19
N PHE A 2 -8.79 -55.64 -17.31
CA PHE A 2 -8.83 -54.40 -16.52
C PHE A 2 -8.50 -53.19 -17.41
N LEU A 3 -9.22 -52.08 -17.25
CA LEU A 3 -8.63 -50.83 -16.76
C LEU A 3 -9.73 -49.80 -16.47
N TRP A 4 -9.86 -49.51 -15.18
CA TRP A 4 -10.52 -48.34 -14.62
C TRP A 4 -9.65 -47.10 -14.90
N ILE A 5 -10.27 -46.00 -15.33
CA ILE A 5 -9.76 -44.66 -15.04
C ILE A 5 -10.95 -43.82 -14.58
N SER A 6 -11.09 -43.71 -13.27
CA SER A 6 -11.71 -42.55 -12.62
C SER A 6 -10.62 -41.51 -12.41
N LEU A 7 -10.93 -40.24 -12.65
CA LEU A 7 -10.38 -39.13 -11.88
C LEU A 7 -11.30 -37.92 -12.04
N ASP A 8 -12.05 -37.68 -10.97
CA ASP A 8 -12.86 -36.52 -10.64
C ASP A 8 -12.06 -35.22 -10.51
N GLY A 9 -12.80 -34.10 -10.54
CA GLY A 9 -12.48 -32.84 -9.88
C GLY A 9 -11.36 -32.02 -10.54
N GLU A 10 -11.22 -30.72 -10.38
CA GLU A 10 -11.99 -29.63 -9.76
C GLU A 10 -11.11 -28.39 -10.05
N ASP A 11 -11.73 -27.22 -10.13
CA ASP A 11 -11.15 -25.91 -9.80
C ASP A 11 -10.02 -25.27 -10.64
N ALA A 12 -10.46 -24.32 -11.47
CA ALA A 12 -10.21 -22.89 -11.29
C ALA A 12 -8.83 -22.42 -10.71
N MET A 13 -8.13 -21.67 -11.58
CA MET A 13 -7.61 -20.33 -11.26
C MET A 13 -6.66 -20.18 -10.05
N GLN A 14 -5.37 -20.01 -10.32
CA GLN A 14 -4.54 -19.11 -9.52
C GLN A 14 -3.33 -18.58 -10.32
N SER A 15 -3.54 -17.43 -10.96
CA SER A 15 -2.47 -16.52 -11.33
C SER A 15 -1.71 -16.16 -10.05
N LYS A 16 -0.48 -16.65 -9.93
CA LYS A 16 0.44 -16.28 -8.85
C LYS A 16 1.08 -14.95 -9.22
N ASP A 17 0.40 -13.86 -8.91
CA ASP A 17 1.09 -12.59 -8.66
C ASP A 17 1.88 -12.77 -7.36
N LYS A 18 3.15 -13.16 -7.50
CA LYS A 18 4.13 -13.04 -6.43
C LYS A 18 4.39 -11.55 -6.23
N ILE A 19 3.67 -10.95 -5.31
CA ILE A 19 4.06 -9.68 -4.71
C ILE A 19 5.24 -10.02 -3.77
N GLU A 20 6.44 -10.02 -4.32
CA GLU A 20 7.67 -10.11 -3.53
C GLU A 20 7.72 -8.91 -2.60
N THR A 21 7.55 -9.19 -1.31
CA THR A 21 7.42 -8.18 -0.27
C THR A 21 8.83 -7.72 0.09
N THR A 22 9.18 -6.52 -0.36
CA THR A 22 10.41 -5.81 -0.01
C THR A 22 10.47 -5.54 1.49
N THR A 23 11.64 -5.83 2.09
CA THR A 23 12.11 -5.50 3.44
C THR A 23 11.50 -6.26 4.63
N GLY A 24 12.36 -6.71 5.55
CA GLY A 24 12.08 -7.61 6.69
C GLY A 24 11.18 -7.04 7.80
N GLN A 25 10.08 -6.39 7.44
CA GLN A 25 9.07 -5.92 8.37
C GLN A 25 8.16 -7.06 8.83
N ALA A 26 7.80 -7.03 10.11
CA ALA A 26 6.87 -8.00 10.69
C ALA A 26 5.53 -7.97 9.93
N PRO A 27 4.90 -9.14 9.71
CA PRO A 27 3.64 -9.23 8.97
C PRO A 27 2.54 -8.40 9.66
N VAL A 28 1.64 -7.85 8.84
CA VAL A 28 0.43 -7.18 9.34
C VAL A 28 -0.50 -8.23 9.96
N THR A 29 -0.83 -8.04 11.24
CA THR A 29 -1.69 -8.92 12.04
C THR A 29 -2.79 -8.09 12.70
N LEU A 30 -3.85 -8.73 13.20
CA LEU A 30 -4.91 -8.03 13.94
C LEU A 30 -4.38 -7.23 15.14
N TYR A 31 -3.31 -7.71 15.78
CA TYR A 31 -2.72 -7.07 16.96
C TYR A 31 -1.94 -5.79 16.64
N ASN A 32 -1.37 -5.68 15.42
CA ASN A 32 -0.55 -4.54 15.03
C ASN A 32 -1.19 -3.69 13.90
N ALA A 33 -2.39 -4.03 13.43
CA ALA A 33 -3.00 -3.40 12.27
C ALA A 33 -3.25 -1.90 12.49
N VAL A 34 -3.71 -1.50 13.68
CA VAL A 34 -3.94 -0.08 14.01
C VAL A 34 -2.63 0.67 14.10
N ASP A 35 -1.63 0.11 14.80
CA ASP A 35 -0.31 0.74 14.90
C ASP A 35 0.35 0.87 13.52
N ARG A 36 0.17 -0.14 12.65
CA ARG A 36 0.62 -0.08 11.26
C ARG A 36 -0.10 0.99 10.48
N TYR A 37 -1.42 1.08 10.56
CA TYR A 37 -2.17 2.16 9.91
C TYR A 37 -1.70 3.54 10.37
N ASN A 38 -1.55 3.76 11.67
CA ASN A 38 -1.08 5.03 12.22
C ASN A 38 0.34 5.37 11.76
N MET A 39 1.21 4.37 11.61
CA MET A 39 2.54 4.56 11.04
C MET A 39 2.47 4.97 9.57
N LEU A 40 1.60 4.35 8.77
CA LEU A 40 1.38 4.74 7.37
C LEU A 40 0.85 6.17 7.25
N VAL A 41 -0.07 6.59 8.11
CA VAL A 41 -0.57 7.98 8.12
C VAL A 41 0.57 8.97 8.35
N ARG A 42 1.45 8.70 9.33
CA ARG A 42 2.64 9.55 9.58
C ARG A 42 3.63 9.55 8.41
N GLU A 43 3.83 8.41 7.78
CA GLU A 43 4.66 8.33 6.57
C GLU A 43 4.07 9.16 5.43
N MET A 44 2.73 9.16 5.29
CA MET A 44 2.04 9.99 4.30
C MET A 44 2.14 11.49 4.59
N GLU A 45 2.17 11.92 5.85
CA GLU A 45 2.45 13.32 6.22
C GLU A 45 3.85 13.74 5.72
N GLY A 46 4.85 12.89 5.92
CA GLY A 46 6.21 13.14 5.39
C GLY A 46 6.28 13.13 3.85
N ILE A 47 5.45 12.32 3.19
CA ILE A 47 5.31 12.38 1.72
C ILE A 47 4.67 13.71 1.31
N GLU A 48 3.62 14.17 2.01
CA GLU A 48 2.93 15.43 1.72
C GLU A 48 3.89 16.61 1.71
N GLU A 49 4.73 16.74 2.75
CA GLU A 49 5.72 17.81 2.86
C GLU A 49 6.67 17.84 1.66
N ASN A 50 7.17 16.67 1.23
CA ASN A 50 8.08 16.56 0.10
C ASN A 50 7.38 16.84 -1.24
N VAL A 51 6.15 16.37 -1.40
CA VAL A 51 5.32 16.63 -2.58
C VAL A 51 5.00 18.12 -2.70
N GLU A 52 4.72 18.80 -1.59
CA GLU A 52 4.54 20.25 -1.55
C GLU A 52 5.82 21.00 -1.93
N ALA A 53 6.99 20.55 -1.45
CA ALA A 53 8.26 21.15 -1.85
C ALA A 53 8.55 21.01 -3.35
N LEU A 54 8.05 19.94 -3.99
CA LEU A 54 8.20 19.71 -5.43
C LEU A 54 7.30 20.61 -6.29
N LYS A 55 6.23 21.23 -5.75
CA LYS A 55 5.25 22.01 -6.54
C LYS A 55 5.85 23.10 -7.40
N ASP A 56 6.90 23.74 -6.90
CA ASP A 56 7.55 24.86 -7.58
C ASP A 56 8.50 24.40 -8.69
N SER A 57 8.75 23.10 -8.82
CA SER A 57 9.53 22.52 -9.91
C SER A 57 8.68 22.39 -11.17
N ALA A 58 9.15 22.99 -12.27
CA ALA A 58 8.48 22.94 -13.58
C ALA A 58 8.68 21.61 -14.33
N HIS A 59 8.92 20.50 -13.62
CA HIS A 59 9.11 19.18 -14.23
C HIS A 59 7.76 18.48 -14.46
N PRO A 60 7.47 17.96 -15.67
CA PRO A 60 6.16 17.38 -16.00
C PRO A 60 5.75 16.22 -15.06
N GLY A 61 6.72 15.43 -14.59
CA GLY A 61 6.47 14.32 -13.67
C GLY A 61 6.03 14.73 -12.26
N VAL A 62 6.18 16.00 -11.86
CA VAL A 62 5.71 16.50 -10.55
C VAL A 62 4.19 16.45 -10.46
N PHE A 63 3.49 16.77 -11.55
CA PHE A 63 2.03 16.71 -11.59
C PHE A 63 1.51 15.28 -11.37
N ASP A 64 2.16 14.28 -11.97
CA ASP A 64 1.81 12.87 -11.77
C ASP A 64 2.01 12.44 -10.31
N ILE A 65 3.10 12.89 -9.67
CA ILE A 65 3.35 12.66 -8.24
C ILE A 65 2.20 13.24 -7.38
N HIS A 66 1.72 14.45 -7.68
CA HIS A 66 0.56 15.03 -6.97
C HIS A 66 -0.72 14.22 -7.15
N ILE A 67 -0.97 13.70 -8.35
CA ILE A 67 -2.13 12.84 -8.62
C ILE A 67 -2.01 11.56 -7.81
N HIS A 68 -0.86 10.89 -7.87
CA HIS A 68 -0.62 9.65 -7.12
C HIS A 68 -0.77 9.86 -5.62
N PHE A 69 -0.25 10.96 -5.08
CA PHE A 69 -0.44 11.31 -3.68
C PHE A 69 -1.91 11.56 -3.32
N SER A 70 -2.67 12.23 -4.19
CA SER A 70 -4.11 12.46 -3.99
C SER A 70 -4.93 11.16 -4.00
N MET A 71 -4.57 10.23 -4.89
CA MET A 71 -5.15 8.88 -4.92
C MET A 71 -4.82 8.10 -3.65
N LEU A 72 -3.58 8.20 -3.17
CA LEU A 72 -3.14 7.57 -1.92
C LEU A 72 -3.90 8.11 -0.71
N LYS A 73 -4.11 9.44 -0.61
CA LYS A 73 -4.95 10.07 0.42
C LYS A 73 -6.38 9.54 0.42
N THR A 74 -6.95 9.35 -0.78
CA THR A 74 -8.30 8.78 -0.93
C THR A 74 -8.34 7.34 -0.41
N ALA A 75 -7.35 6.51 -0.76
CA ALA A 75 -7.25 5.14 -0.26
C ALA A 75 -7.07 5.07 1.26
N ALA A 76 -6.21 5.93 1.83
CA ALA A 76 -5.98 6.02 3.27
C ALA A 76 -7.23 6.48 4.04
N THR A 77 -8.01 7.39 3.47
CA THR A 77 -9.29 7.84 4.04
C THR A 77 -10.31 6.72 4.07
N GLY A 78 -10.40 5.92 3.00
CA GLY A 78 -11.25 4.72 2.98
C GLY A 78 -10.84 3.68 4.02
N ALA A 79 -9.54 3.58 4.32
CA ALA A 79 -9.04 2.72 5.39
C ALA A 79 -9.28 3.30 6.80
N ALA A 80 -9.31 4.64 6.95
CA ALA A 80 -9.51 5.33 8.23
C ALA A 80 -10.78 4.87 8.94
N GLU A 81 -11.87 4.66 8.20
CA GLU A 81 -13.15 4.17 8.73
C GLU A 81 -13.02 2.85 9.51
N LYS A 82 -12.03 2.02 9.17
CA LYS A 82 -11.79 0.70 9.76
C LYS A 82 -10.80 0.75 10.92
N PHE A 83 -9.77 1.61 10.83
CA PHE A 83 -8.62 1.59 11.74
C PHE A 83 -8.59 2.72 12.77
N GLU A 84 -9.23 3.86 12.53
CA GLU A 84 -9.27 4.98 13.49
C GLU A 84 -10.40 4.86 14.51
N LYS A 85 -11.51 4.23 14.13
CA LYS A 85 -12.62 3.92 15.05
C LYS A 85 -12.28 2.62 15.75
N GLY A 86 -12.33 2.58 17.09
CA GLY A 86 -11.92 1.48 17.99
C GLY A 86 -12.59 0.10 17.81
N SER A 87 -13.04 -0.24 16.61
CA SER A 87 -13.58 -1.50 16.13
C SER A 87 -12.51 -2.51 15.73
N ILE A 88 -11.38 -2.59 16.45
CA ILE A 88 -10.34 -3.62 16.23
C ILE A 88 -10.96 -5.04 16.24
N GLN A 89 -11.99 -5.25 17.08
CA GLN A 89 -12.73 -6.51 17.18
C GLN A 89 -13.55 -6.87 15.91
N LYS A 90 -13.67 -5.97 14.93
CA LYS A 90 -14.44 -6.19 13.68
C LYS A 90 -13.55 -6.25 12.43
N LEU A 91 -12.23 -6.23 12.59
CA LEU A 91 -11.30 -6.33 11.46
C LEU A 91 -11.32 -7.74 10.88
N SER A 92 -11.46 -7.80 9.56
CA SER A 92 -11.42 -9.04 8.79
C SER A 92 -10.05 -9.26 8.14
N SER A 93 -9.78 -10.49 7.69
CA SER A 93 -8.58 -10.77 6.90
C SER A 93 -8.52 -9.97 5.59
N LYS A 94 -9.65 -9.52 5.06
CA LYS A 94 -9.71 -8.62 3.90
C LYS A 94 -9.16 -7.24 4.26
N ASP A 95 -9.48 -6.73 5.44
CA ASP A 95 -8.98 -5.42 5.90
C ASP A 95 -7.47 -5.46 6.14
N LEU A 96 -6.94 -6.57 6.66
CA LEU A 96 -5.48 -6.76 6.80
C LEU A 96 -4.77 -6.79 5.44
N ARG A 97 -5.37 -7.44 4.44
CA ARG A 97 -4.83 -7.41 3.06
C ARG A 97 -4.89 -6.01 2.48
N MET A 98 -5.99 -5.27 2.69
CA MET A 98 -6.10 -3.88 2.26
C MET A 98 -4.99 -3.02 2.89
N LEU A 99 -4.76 -3.17 4.20
CA LEU A 99 -3.70 -2.46 4.90
C LEU A 99 -2.31 -2.81 4.37
N LYS A 100 -2.04 -4.08 4.06
CA LYS A 100 -0.78 -4.50 3.42
C LYS A 100 -0.59 -3.87 2.03
N HIS A 101 -1.65 -3.76 1.22
CA HIS A 101 -1.55 -3.09 -0.07
C HIS A 101 -1.32 -1.58 0.11
N LEU A 102 -2.01 -0.95 1.06
CA LEU A 102 -1.79 0.46 1.39
C LEU A 102 -0.33 0.69 1.83
N GLU A 103 0.22 -0.19 2.67
CA GLU A 103 1.62 -0.16 3.10
C GLU A 103 2.58 -0.17 1.90
N HIS A 104 2.34 -1.06 0.94
CA HIS A 104 3.15 -1.12 -0.28
C HIS A 104 3.09 0.19 -1.07
N LEU A 105 1.89 0.71 -1.32
CA LEU A 105 1.70 1.95 -2.08
C LEU A 105 2.34 3.17 -1.40
N VAL A 106 2.24 3.26 -0.08
CA VAL A 106 2.89 4.35 0.70
C VAL A 106 4.41 4.28 0.53
N PHE A 107 5.01 3.10 0.67
CA PHE A 107 6.47 2.97 0.58
C PHE A 107 7.00 3.12 -0.84
N GLU A 108 6.28 2.64 -1.85
CA GLU A 108 6.62 2.88 -3.25
C GLU A 108 6.60 4.37 -3.58
N LEU A 109 5.51 5.07 -3.27
CA LEU A 109 5.41 6.50 -3.53
C LEU A 109 6.45 7.29 -2.73
N ARG A 110 6.75 6.90 -1.49
CA ARG A 110 7.83 7.50 -0.69
C ARG A 110 9.18 7.39 -1.40
N SER A 111 9.50 6.25 -1.99
CA SER A 111 10.77 6.07 -2.73
C SER A 111 10.83 7.01 -3.93
N ILE A 112 9.75 7.05 -4.73
CA ILE A 112 9.63 7.90 -5.92
C ILE A 112 9.78 9.37 -5.55
N VAL A 113 9.07 9.83 -4.51
CA VAL A 113 9.11 11.22 -4.07
C VAL A 113 10.50 11.58 -3.56
N LYS A 114 11.16 10.68 -2.81
CA LYS A 114 12.53 10.91 -2.33
C LYS A 114 13.52 11.05 -3.47
N GLU A 115 13.42 10.20 -4.49
CA GLU A 115 14.23 10.27 -5.70
C GLU A 115 13.98 11.61 -6.43
N ALA A 116 12.72 11.96 -6.66
CA ALA A 116 12.34 13.23 -7.30
C ALA A 116 12.87 14.46 -6.53
N CYS A 117 12.77 14.47 -5.19
CA CYS A 117 13.34 15.54 -4.37
C CYS A 117 14.84 15.66 -4.54
N SER A 118 15.56 14.53 -4.60
CA SER A 118 17.02 14.54 -4.77
C SER A 118 17.47 15.03 -6.16
N GLU A 119 16.63 14.87 -7.18
CA GLU A 119 16.92 15.30 -8.55
C GLU A 119 16.50 16.74 -8.84
N LEU A 120 15.38 17.19 -8.25
CA LEU A 120 14.70 18.42 -8.66
C LEU A 120 14.86 19.57 -7.65
N LEU A 121 15.17 19.28 -6.39
CA LEU A 121 15.37 20.32 -5.38
C LEU A 121 16.86 20.66 -5.26
N PRO A 122 17.22 21.93 -5.01
CA PRO A 122 18.59 22.30 -4.73
C PRO A 122 19.06 21.65 -3.41
N GLY A 123 20.20 20.95 -3.48
CA GLY A 123 20.85 20.31 -2.32
C GLY A 123 21.56 21.30 -1.39
#